data_AF-A0A5E3WAF6-F1
#
_entry.id   AF-A0A5E3WAF6-F1
#
_cell.length_a   1.000
_cell.length_b   1.000
_cell.length_c   1.000
_cell.angle_alpha   90.00
_cell.angle_beta   90.00
_cell.angle_gamma   90.00
#
_symmetry.space_group_name_H-M   'P 1'
#
loop_
_entity.id
_entity.type
_entity.pdbx_description
1 polymer ?
#
loop_
_entity_poly.entity_id
_entity_poly.type
_entity_poly.pdbx_seq_one_letter_code
_entity_poly.pdbx_strand_id
1 'polypeptide(L)'
;MAATHYLPPVLLGTVVALYYPSGEVLWTIGKVLLLLVLLQSISEEKAAEQDKIASAESITTEPVLSLLDEKRHGAVQHHIHAQHNFASFISAISAVPTLNPLSPEKPFGALYFITNSLDENFVVAAQIGEDGIASDVKAISANGVGAQGQPAKPGALFSQGPVQVNQATNRLAFVNAGSNTVQLFDINPKMPTNITAIGKPVPSGGDFPQSIAWNNAGDKMCVLNGGLKSNVQCFLVDSKDQGGIIAVAKGLPTDLENSPGYIRVWLLADNGTIAETPFQVNSTDTAGSLIFSLSQKAGSLVYVGADATNGGVVIDLTAGPGGAVFKPIDLPNNKGNCWSVHAPKTGSFFISDLLSDKINEVTLDKNNNATLVRQYDVPGLGPNEAVVAEIQGQEFMYMLMEGAESIGVWRLDGPGKAVLTQLWDVAVPVEFTGVTVDELLISGIHFCNQDHWDADVRRTQVGVSGFKQSPPRGQVMAKWWSSDGQLQGSEASSVRELLEPSLRVWRA
;
A
#
# COMPACT_ATOMS: atom_id res chain seq x y z
N MET A 1 6.88 48.14 7.00
CA MET A 1 7.85 47.08 6.65
C MET A 1 7.47 45.86 7.46
N ALA A 2 6.61 45.00 6.89
CA ALA A 2 6.14 43.79 7.54
C ALA A 2 6.85 42.59 6.91
N ALA A 3 7.50 41.78 7.76
CA ALA A 3 8.18 40.56 7.39
C ALA A 3 7.14 39.47 7.09
N THR A 4 7.03 39.06 5.83
CA THR A 4 6.34 37.82 5.46
C THR A 4 7.15 36.62 5.97
N HIS A 5 6.56 35.89 6.91
CA HIS A 5 7.04 34.57 7.31
C HIS A 5 6.84 33.60 6.15
N TYR A 6 7.94 33.07 5.63
CA TYR A 6 7.96 31.93 4.73
C TYR A 6 7.65 30.68 5.59
N LEU A 7 6.46 30.10 5.45
CA LEU A 7 6.19 28.75 5.95
C LEU A 7 6.76 27.77 4.92
N PRO A 8 7.71 26.88 5.29
CA PRO A 8 8.16 25.83 4.38
C PRO A 8 7.00 24.86 4.07
N PRO A 9 6.99 24.22 2.90
CA PRO A 9 5.95 23.26 2.54
C PRO A 9 5.95 22.10 3.56
N VAL A 10 4.83 21.97 4.28
CA VAL A 10 4.58 20.84 5.19
C VAL A 10 4.12 19.66 4.32
N LEU A 11 4.85 18.55 4.37
CA LEU A 11 4.48 17.30 3.71
C LEU A 11 3.24 16.70 4.39
N LEU A 12 2.08 16.87 3.76
CA LEU A 12 0.81 16.28 4.21
C LEU A 12 0.61 14.93 3.50
N GLY A 13 0.91 13.84 4.22
CA GLY A 13 0.56 12.47 3.83
C GLY A 13 1.40 11.92 2.67
N THR A 14 2.45 11.18 3.00
CA THR A 14 3.24 10.41 2.04
C THR A 14 2.99 8.91 2.32
N VAL A 15 3.20 7.99 1.38
CA VAL A 15 3.14 6.52 1.61
C VAL A 15 4.45 5.88 1.17
N VAL A 16 4.92 4.83 1.85
CA VAL A 16 6.08 4.06 1.41
C VAL A 16 5.69 2.62 1.02
N ALA A 17 6.05 2.20 -0.20
CA ALA A 17 5.95 0.84 -0.71
C ALA A 17 7.35 0.36 -1.16
N LEU A 18 7.57 -0.93 -1.36
CA LEU A 18 8.85 -1.45 -1.85
C LEU A 18 8.78 -1.96 -3.29
N TYR A 19 9.91 -1.81 -3.98
CA TYR A 19 10.17 -2.07 -5.39
C TYR A 19 11.01 -3.35 -5.55
N TYR A 20 10.69 -4.17 -6.55
CA TYR A 20 11.38 -5.44 -6.82
C TYR A 20 11.76 -5.61 -8.30
N PRO A 21 13.04 -5.49 -8.68
CA PRO A 21 13.49 -5.76 -10.04
C PRO A 21 13.85 -7.24 -10.19
N SER A 22 12.89 -8.12 -10.42
CA SER A 22 13.19 -9.48 -10.91
C SER A 22 12.27 -9.87 -12.06
N GLY A 23 12.44 -9.18 -13.19
CA GLY A 23 12.06 -9.65 -14.52
C GLY A 23 13.32 -9.76 -15.36
N GLU A 24 13.90 -10.96 -15.46
CA GLU A 24 15.03 -11.22 -16.35
C GLU A 24 14.61 -11.06 -17.82
N VAL A 25 15.16 -10.08 -18.55
CA VAL A 25 15.52 -10.19 -19.99
C VAL A 25 16.72 -9.27 -20.31
N LEU A 26 17.72 -9.85 -20.97
CA LEU A 26 19.00 -9.28 -21.43
C LEU A 26 18.88 -8.28 -22.62
N TRP A 27 19.76 -7.25 -22.60
CA TRP A 27 20.39 -6.48 -23.73
C TRP A 27 19.48 -5.68 -24.71
N THR A 28 19.66 -4.38 -25.02
CA THR A 28 20.82 -3.77 -25.73
C THR A 28 20.75 -2.21 -25.82
N ILE A 29 21.91 -1.57 -25.57
CA ILE A 29 22.57 -0.35 -26.12
C ILE A 29 21.81 0.61 -27.07
N GLY A 30 21.96 1.93 -26.84
CA GLY A 30 21.97 2.95 -27.91
C GLY A 30 21.84 4.42 -27.50
N LYS A 31 22.94 5.08 -27.09
CA LYS A 31 23.05 6.57 -27.02
C LYS A 31 22.84 7.21 -28.40
N VAL A 32 22.35 8.45 -28.49
CA VAL A 32 22.99 9.62 -29.17
C VAL A 32 22.04 10.82 -29.39
N LEU A 33 22.52 11.99 -28.92
CA LEU A 33 22.40 13.39 -29.36
C LEU A 33 21.08 13.97 -29.92
N LEU A 34 20.62 15.05 -29.27
CA LEU A 34 20.64 16.41 -29.83
C LEU A 34 20.57 17.43 -28.66
N LEU A 35 21.72 18.00 -28.25
CA LEU A 35 22.09 19.43 -28.45
C LEU A 35 20.94 20.44 -28.24
N LEU A 36 20.98 21.24 -27.18
CA LEU A 36 21.63 22.57 -27.17
C LEU A 36 21.19 23.45 -28.34
N VAL A 37 20.20 24.32 -28.12
CA VAL A 37 20.11 25.66 -28.71
C VAL A 37 19.18 26.52 -27.82
N LEU A 38 19.79 27.57 -27.23
CA LEU A 38 19.28 28.92 -26.93
C LEU A 38 18.03 29.05 -26.03
N LEU A 39 18.13 29.72 -24.87
CA LEU A 39 18.18 31.19 -24.65
C LEU A 39 16.89 31.92 -25.03
N GLN A 40 16.43 32.74 -24.07
CA GLN A 40 15.58 33.94 -24.20
C GLN A 40 14.13 33.67 -24.65
N SER A 41 13.08 34.17 -24.01
CA SER A 41 12.86 35.50 -23.45
C SER A 41 11.53 35.50 -22.65
N ILE A 42 11.41 36.21 -21.52
CA ILE A 42 10.56 37.44 -21.36
C ILE A 42 9.04 37.10 -21.32
N SER A 43 8.18 37.57 -20.42
CA SER A 43 8.19 38.57 -19.34
C SER A 43 6.88 38.43 -18.53
N GLU A 44 6.85 39.04 -17.34
CA GLU A 44 5.84 39.98 -16.79
C GLU A 44 4.43 39.92 -17.43
N GLU A 45 3.30 39.94 -16.73
CA GLU A 45 2.97 40.68 -15.52
C GLU A 45 1.60 40.19 -15.02
N LYS A 46 1.44 40.12 -13.70
CA LYS A 46 0.15 39.90 -13.04
C LYS A 46 -0.73 41.14 -13.18
N ALA A 47 -2.03 40.86 -13.24
CA ALA A 47 -3.13 41.79 -13.08
C ALA A 47 -3.08 42.60 -11.77
N ALA A 48 -3.66 43.80 -11.81
CA ALA A 48 -4.90 44.18 -11.10
C ALA A 48 -5.05 45.71 -11.11
N GLU A 49 -6.27 46.24 -11.18
CA GLU A 49 -6.88 46.89 -10.00
C GLU A 49 -8.38 47.16 -10.21
N GLN A 50 -9.06 47.30 -9.06
CA GLN A 50 -10.48 47.21 -8.73
C GLN A 50 -11.31 48.46 -9.00
N ASP A 51 -12.63 48.29 -9.05
CA ASP A 51 -13.69 49.05 -8.32
C ASP A 51 -15.06 48.64 -8.94
N LYS A 52 -16.24 48.58 -8.30
CA LYS A 52 -16.70 48.91 -6.95
C LYS A 52 -18.12 48.33 -6.75
N ILE A 53 -18.49 48.24 -5.48
CA ILE A 53 -19.76 47.85 -4.85
C ILE A 53 -20.90 48.85 -5.17
N ALA A 54 -22.16 48.38 -5.29
CA ALA A 54 -23.29 48.84 -4.44
C ALA A 54 -24.69 48.31 -4.86
N SER A 55 -25.50 48.12 -3.80
CA SER A 55 -26.97 48.07 -3.71
C SER A 55 -27.70 46.82 -4.20
N ALA A 56 -28.80 46.35 -3.62
CA ALA A 56 -29.45 46.37 -2.29
C ALA A 56 -30.89 45.87 -2.55
N GLU A 57 -31.48 45.19 -1.55
CA GLU A 57 -32.94 45.08 -1.34
C GLU A 57 -33.75 44.21 -2.34
N SER A 58 -34.77 43.42 -1.97
CA SER A 58 -35.44 43.10 -0.69
C SER A 58 -36.57 42.06 -0.96
N ILE A 59 -37.05 41.39 0.11
CA ILE A 59 -38.45 40.89 0.32
C ILE A 59 -38.87 39.65 -0.52
N THR A 60 -39.47 38.55 -0.05
CA THR A 60 -40.46 38.26 1.04
C THR A 60 -40.41 36.78 1.43
N THR A 61 -40.58 36.49 2.72
CA THR A 61 -41.21 35.28 3.30
C THR A 61 -42.75 35.44 3.18
N GLU A 62 -43.69 34.47 3.25
CA GLU A 62 -43.81 33.20 3.97
C GLU A 62 -45.14 32.46 3.52
N PRO A 63 -45.79 31.52 4.26
CA PRO A 63 -45.93 30.07 3.99
C PRO A 63 -47.37 29.58 3.68
N VAL A 64 -47.58 28.28 3.36
CA VAL A 64 -48.81 27.54 3.75
C VAL A 64 -48.54 26.04 3.96
N LEU A 65 -49.11 25.54 5.06
CA LEU A 65 -49.15 24.19 5.63
C LEU A 65 -50.05 23.15 4.90
N SER A 66 -49.77 21.89 5.24
CA SER A 66 -50.68 20.74 5.49
C SER A 66 -51.19 19.90 4.31
N LEU A 67 -50.94 18.58 4.36
CA LEU A 67 -51.89 17.58 4.87
C LEU A 67 -51.25 16.18 4.94
N LEU A 68 -51.50 15.51 6.08
CA LEU A 68 -51.28 14.09 6.37
C LEU A 68 -52.51 13.26 5.95
N ASP A 69 -52.37 11.94 6.12
CA ASP A 69 -53.34 10.82 6.04
C ASP A 69 -53.49 10.11 4.68
N GLU A 70 -53.64 8.78 4.58
CA GLU A 70 -53.43 7.62 5.45
C GLU A 70 -53.76 6.38 4.56
N LYS A 71 -53.39 5.18 5.03
CA LYS A 71 -53.84 3.80 4.65
C LYS A 71 -53.03 3.08 3.56
N ARG A 72 -52.25 2.05 3.88
CA ARG A 72 -52.50 0.70 4.49
C ARG A 72 -53.10 -0.36 3.55
N HIS A 73 -52.28 -1.41 3.39
CA HIS A 73 -52.57 -2.85 3.30
C HIS A 73 -53.03 -3.47 1.97
N GLY A 74 -52.32 -4.54 1.59
CA GLY A 74 -52.70 -5.49 0.55
C GLY A 74 -51.62 -6.56 0.33
N ALA A 75 -51.43 -7.45 1.31
CA ALA A 75 -50.71 -8.70 1.10
C ALA A 75 -51.61 -9.69 0.34
N VAL A 76 -51.10 -10.31 -0.72
CA VAL A 76 -51.71 -11.49 -1.35
C VAL A 76 -50.65 -12.57 -1.48
N GLN A 77 -50.94 -13.68 -0.82
CA GLN A 77 -50.16 -14.90 -0.73
C GLN A 77 -50.74 -15.88 -1.75
N HIS A 78 -49.95 -16.33 -2.73
CA HIS A 78 -50.34 -17.42 -3.62
C HIS A 78 -49.54 -18.68 -3.31
N HIS A 79 -50.27 -19.69 -2.84
CA HIS A 79 -49.89 -21.11 -2.83
C HIS A 79 -49.67 -21.60 -4.26
N ILE A 80 -48.56 -22.32 -4.50
CA ILE A 80 -48.45 -23.27 -5.60
C ILE A 80 -47.96 -24.61 -5.01
N HIS A 81 -48.84 -25.60 -5.07
CA HIS A 81 -48.50 -27.02 -4.99
C HIS A 81 -48.09 -27.50 -6.38
N ALA A 82 -46.95 -28.16 -6.49
CA ALA A 82 -46.66 -29.11 -7.55
C ALA A 82 -45.76 -30.22 -7.00
N GLN A 83 -46.34 -31.41 -6.83
CA GLN A 83 -45.65 -32.68 -6.64
C GLN A 83 -45.42 -33.35 -8.01
N HIS A 84 -44.48 -34.32 -8.02
CA HIS A 84 -44.10 -35.26 -9.09
C HIS A 84 -43.05 -34.70 -10.08
N ASN A 85 -41.91 -35.34 -10.39
CA ASN A 85 -41.56 -36.76 -10.44
C ASN A 85 -40.06 -37.01 -10.17
N PHE A 86 -39.78 -38.17 -9.57
CA PHE A 86 -38.48 -38.84 -9.55
C PHE A 86 -38.09 -39.29 -10.97
N ALA A 87 -36.89 -38.95 -11.43
CA ALA A 87 -36.17 -39.71 -12.44
C ALA A 87 -34.65 -39.58 -12.20
N SER A 88 -34.02 -40.73 -12.04
CA SER A 88 -32.62 -40.94 -11.72
C SER A 88 -31.63 -40.22 -12.63
N PHE A 89 -30.74 -39.42 -12.01
CA PHE A 89 -29.40 -39.17 -12.54
C PHE A 89 -28.40 -39.81 -11.58
N ILE A 90 -27.83 -40.95 -11.98
CA ILE A 90 -26.60 -41.46 -11.37
C ILE A 90 -25.46 -40.67 -12.00
N SER A 91 -25.10 -39.56 -11.38
CA SER A 91 -23.81 -38.90 -11.63
C SER A 91 -22.82 -39.40 -10.59
N ALA A 92 -21.67 -39.87 -11.06
CA ALA A 92 -20.52 -40.16 -10.23
C ALA A 92 -20.17 -38.92 -9.40
N ILE A 93 -20.42 -38.98 -8.10
CA ILE A 93 -19.92 -38.00 -7.14
C ILE A 93 -18.43 -38.32 -7.01
N SER A 94 -17.60 -37.62 -7.77
CA SER A 94 -16.20 -37.42 -7.38
C SER A 94 -16.25 -36.92 -5.95
N ALA A 95 -15.62 -37.65 -5.02
CA ALA A 95 -15.54 -37.24 -3.62
C ALA A 95 -14.94 -35.83 -3.58
N VAL A 96 -15.79 -34.83 -3.36
CA VAL A 96 -15.35 -33.51 -2.94
C VAL A 96 -14.63 -33.77 -1.63
N PRO A 97 -13.34 -33.41 -1.47
CA PRO A 97 -12.70 -33.53 -0.18
C PRO A 97 -13.58 -32.80 0.82
N THR A 98 -14.09 -33.52 1.81
CA THR A 98 -14.83 -32.93 2.91
C THR A 98 -13.85 -32.01 3.62
N LEU A 99 -13.92 -30.70 3.33
CA LEU A 99 -13.28 -29.69 4.15
C LEU A 99 -13.74 -29.95 5.58
N ASN A 100 -12.80 -30.06 6.52
CA ASN A 100 -13.14 -30.12 7.93
C ASN A 100 -14.08 -28.93 8.24
N PRO A 101 -15.11 -29.11 9.08
CA PRO A 101 -15.94 -27.98 9.46
C PRO A 101 -15.03 -26.89 10.06
N LEU A 102 -15.09 -25.69 9.49
CA LEU A 102 -14.32 -24.55 9.95
C LEU A 102 -14.63 -24.32 11.44
N SER A 103 -13.60 -24.26 12.27
CA SER A 103 -13.73 -24.13 13.72
C SER A 103 -13.31 -22.73 14.15
N PRO A 104 -14.24 -21.87 14.61
CA PRO A 104 -13.92 -20.55 15.15
C PRO A 104 -12.89 -20.61 16.29
N GLU A 105 -12.84 -21.73 17.01
CA GLU A 105 -11.96 -21.93 18.17
C GLU A 105 -10.50 -22.28 17.80
N LYS A 106 -10.21 -22.60 16.53
CA LYS A 106 -8.83 -22.91 16.12
C LYS A 106 -8.16 -21.66 15.55
N PRO A 107 -7.13 -21.12 16.22
CA PRO A 107 -6.40 -19.97 15.69
C PRO A 107 -5.72 -20.34 14.36
N PHE A 108 -5.88 -19.47 13.38
CA PHE A 108 -5.15 -19.49 12.11
C PHE A 108 -4.11 -18.36 12.03
N GLY A 109 -4.34 -17.24 12.71
CA GLY A 109 -3.45 -16.08 12.64
C GLY A 109 -3.87 -14.96 13.56
N ALA A 110 -3.35 -13.76 13.30
CA ALA A 110 -3.76 -12.55 14.00
C ALA A 110 -3.78 -11.31 13.09
N LEU A 111 -4.71 -10.40 13.38
CA LEU A 111 -4.70 -9.01 12.92
C LEU A 111 -3.98 -8.15 13.95
N TYR A 112 -3.29 -7.12 13.45
CA TYR A 112 -2.66 -6.09 14.27
C TYR A 112 -3.09 -4.72 13.78
N PHE A 113 -3.51 -3.88 14.72
CA PHE A 113 -3.80 -2.46 14.51
C PHE A 113 -3.33 -1.67 15.72
N ILE A 114 -3.24 -0.34 15.61
CA ILE A 114 -2.86 0.52 16.74
C ILE A 114 -4.01 1.42 17.16
N THR A 115 -4.11 1.68 18.47
CA THR A 115 -5.08 2.65 18.99
C THR A 115 -4.71 4.08 18.61
N ASN A 116 -3.41 4.34 18.41
CA ASN A 116 -2.84 5.65 18.12
C ASN A 116 -3.35 6.74 19.10
N SER A 117 -3.62 6.33 20.34
CA SER A 117 -4.08 7.21 21.40
C SER A 117 -3.01 8.24 21.78
N LEU A 118 -3.46 9.46 22.08
CA LEU A 118 -2.60 10.60 22.42
C LEU A 118 -1.92 10.45 23.79
N ASP A 119 -2.48 9.63 24.68
CA ASP A 119 -1.96 9.42 26.04
C ASP A 119 -0.98 8.25 26.11
N GLU A 120 -1.35 7.11 25.52
CA GLU A 120 -0.51 5.94 25.35
C GLU A 120 -1.00 5.13 24.15
N ASN A 121 -0.10 4.85 23.22
CA ASN A 121 -0.41 4.02 22.07
C ASN A 121 -0.34 2.54 22.44
N PHE A 122 -1.24 1.74 21.89
CA PHE A 122 -1.28 0.29 22.07
C PHE A 122 -1.33 -0.40 20.72
N VAL A 123 -0.62 -1.52 20.61
CA VAL A 123 -0.89 -2.50 19.57
C VAL A 123 -2.00 -3.40 20.05
N VAL A 124 -3.06 -3.52 19.27
CA VAL A 124 -4.10 -4.52 19.49
C VAL A 124 -3.84 -5.68 18.55
N ALA A 125 -3.64 -6.87 19.13
CA ALA A 125 -3.54 -8.13 18.41
C ALA A 125 -4.86 -8.90 18.56
N ALA A 126 -5.60 -9.07 17.46
CA ALA A 126 -6.84 -9.84 17.41
C ALA A 126 -6.60 -11.21 16.78
N GLN A 127 -7.18 -12.26 17.34
CA GLN A 127 -7.11 -13.60 16.76
C GLN A 127 -7.91 -13.67 15.45
N ILE A 128 -7.44 -14.50 14.52
CA ILE A 128 -8.23 -14.94 13.36
C ILE A 128 -8.39 -16.45 13.44
N GLY A 129 -9.63 -16.94 13.35
CA GLY A 129 -9.96 -18.35 13.28
C GLY A 129 -9.69 -18.98 11.92
N GLU A 130 -9.69 -20.31 11.88
CA GLU A 130 -9.64 -21.10 10.64
C GLU A 130 -10.78 -20.80 9.65
N ASP A 131 -11.88 -20.21 10.14
CA ASP A 131 -13.04 -19.73 9.38
C ASP A 131 -12.87 -18.31 8.80
N GLY A 132 -11.75 -17.64 9.12
CA GLY A 132 -11.47 -16.27 8.73
C GLY A 132 -12.15 -15.22 9.59
N ILE A 133 -12.84 -15.59 10.67
CA ILE A 133 -13.51 -14.67 11.57
C ILE A 133 -12.51 -14.14 12.60
N ALA A 134 -12.60 -12.84 12.89
CA ALA A 134 -11.78 -12.20 13.91
C ALA A 134 -12.43 -12.34 15.30
N SER A 135 -11.64 -12.64 16.31
CA SER A 135 -12.07 -12.77 17.71
C SER A 135 -10.95 -12.31 18.66
N ASP A 136 -11.23 -12.31 19.96
CA ASP A 136 -10.27 -12.23 21.07
C ASP A 136 -9.09 -11.26 20.87
N VAL A 137 -9.11 -10.14 21.60
CA VAL A 137 -8.04 -9.15 21.53
C VAL A 137 -7.06 -9.26 22.70
N LYS A 138 -5.82 -8.87 22.43
CA LYS A 138 -4.87 -8.42 23.45
C LYS A 138 -4.40 -7.03 23.08
N ALA A 139 -4.41 -6.11 24.04
CA ALA A 139 -3.75 -4.82 23.91
C ALA A 139 -2.37 -4.88 24.57
N ILE A 140 -1.34 -4.46 23.85
CA ILE A 140 0.04 -4.45 24.30
C ILE A 140 0.57 -3.02 24.14
N SER A 141 1.12 -2.46 25.22
CA SER A 141 1.67 -1.11 25.20
C SER A 141 2.74 -0.98 24.12
N ALA A 142 2.61 0.07 23.33
CA ALA A 142 3.58 0.47 22.32
C ALA A 142 4.78 1.24 22.89
N ASN A 143 4.77 1.53 24.21
CA ASN A 143 5.74 2.34 24.93
C ASN A 143 5.97 3.75 24.32
N GLY A 144 4.97 4.29 23.65
CA GLY A 144 4.98 5.61 23.03
C GLY A 144 3.57 6.18 22.93
N VAL A 145 3.42 7.31 22.26
CA VAL A 145 2.12 7.96 22.09
C VAL A 145 1.80 8.17 20.62
N GLY A 146 0.52 8.13 20.30
CA GLY A 146 -0.01 8.40 18.96
C GLY A 146 -0.11 9.89 18.67
N ALA A 147 -0.59 10.22 17.48
CA ALA A 147 -0.83 11.59 17.06
C ALA A 147 -2.13 11.72 16.30
N GLN A 148 -2.72 12.91 16.34
CA GLN A 148 -3.91 13.26 15.58
C GLN A 148 -3.59 14.39 14.60
N GLY A 149 -3.83 14.11 13.33
CA GLY A 149 -3.80 15.11 12.28
C GLY A 149 -4.73 16.29 12.56
N GLN A 150 -4.37 17.48 12.07
CA GLN A 150 -5.18 18.68 12.20
C GLN A 150 -5.67 19.18 10.83
N PRO A 151 -6.98 19.46 10.65
CA PRO A 151 -8.05 19.29 11.65
C PRO A 151 -8.32 17.81 11.98
N ALA A 152 -8.80 17.55 13.20
CA ALA A 152 -9.18 16.21 13.67
C ALA A 152 -10.24 15.59 12.74
N LYS A 153 -9.88 14.48 12.11
CA LYS A 153 -10.71 13.69 11.19
C LYS A 153 -10.29 12.22 11.26
N PRO A 154 -11.17 11.27 10.89
CA PRO A 154 -10.80 9.88 10.68
C PRO A 154 -9.58 9.77 9.72
N GLY A 155 -8.74 8.77 9.92
CA GLY A 155 -7.44 8.64 9.25
C GLY A 155 -6.37 9.56 9.85
N ALA A 156 -6.17 9.49 11.17
CA ALA A 156 -5.33 10.39 11.97
C ALA A 156 -3.92 10.63 11.42
N LEU A 157 -3.35 9.64 10.74
CA LEU A 157 -1.98 9.66 10.23
C LEU A 157 -1.85 10.10 8.77
N PHE A 158 -2.96 10.29 8.05
CA PHE A 158 -3.00 10.73 6.64
C PHE A 158 -2.13 9.91 5.67
N SER A 159 -1.86 8.65 6.02
CA SER A 159 -1.03 7.69 5.30
C SER A 159 -1.56 6.27 5.50
N GLN A 160 -0.98 5.32 4.76
CA GLN A 160 -1.21 3.88 4.93
C GLN A 160 0.03 3.22 5.53
N GLY A 161 -0.15 2.04 6.11
CA GLY A 161 0.92 1.19 6.62
C GLY A 161 1.61 1.69 7.89
N PRO A 162 0.92 2.33 8.86
CA PRO A 162 1.54 2.63 10.16
C PRO A 162 1.81 1.37 10.99
N VAL A 163 1.26 0.22 10.58
CA VAL A 163 1.48 -1.12 11.16
C VAL A 163 1.86 -2.06 10.03
N GLN A 164 2.96 -2.80 10.17
CA GLN A 164 3.47 -3.70 9.15
C GLN A 164 4.08 -4.97 9.74
N VAL A 165 3.72 -6.12 9.17
CA VAL A 165 4.31 -7.42 9.52
C VAL A 165 5.26 -7.86 8.42
N ASN A 166 6.46 -8.30 8.79
CA ASN A 166 7.27 -9.16 7.94
C ASN A 166 7.06 -10.62 8.37
N GLN A 167 6.30 -11.38 7.57
CA GLN A 167 5.98 -12.77 7.89
C GLN A 167 7.22 -13.68 7.86
N ALA A 168 8.18 -13.43 6.95
CA ALA A 168 9.39 -14.25 6.83
C ALA A 168 10.24 -14.27 8.11
N THR A 169 10.21 -13.19 8.89
CA THR A 169 10.94 -13.04 10.13
C THR A 169 10.06 -13.06 11.38
N ASN A 170 8.74 -13.19 11.21
CA ASN A 170 7.76 -13.07 12.29
C ASN A 170 7.95 -11.77 13.10
N ARG A 171 8.17 -10.65 12.40
CA ARG A 171 8.36 -9.33 13.02
C ARG A 171 7.18 -8.44 12.74
N LEU A 172 6.75 -7.73 13.78
CA LEU A 172 5.78 -6.65 13.70
C LEU A 172 6.49 -5.32 13.95
N ALA A 173 6.25 -4.33 13.10
CA ALA A 173 6.60 -2.95 13.34
C ALA A 173 5.37 -2.06 13.32
N PHE A 174 5.43 -0.98 14.09
CA PHE A 174 4.45 0.08 14.00
C PHE A 174 5.05 1.43 14.42
N VAL A 175 4.33 2.50 14.12
CA VAL A 175 4.71 3.88 14.43
C VAL A 175 4.07 4.36 15.75
N ASN A 176 4.81 5.18 16.49
CA ASN A 176 4.29 6.01 17.58
C ASN A 176 4.43 7.47 17.14
N ALA A 177 3.40 7.96 16.44
CA ALA A 177 3.47 9.22 15.73
C ALA A 177 3.73 10.43 16.65
N GLY A 178 3.11 10.49 17.83
CA GLY A 178 3.24 11.65 18.73
C GLY A 178 4.56 11.67 19.50
N SER A 179 5.18 10.51 19.76
CA SER A 179 6.51 10.44 20.35
C SER A 179 7.65 10.41 19.34
N ASN A 180 7.36 10.49 18.04
CA ASN A 180 8.36 10.42 16.95
C ASN A 180 9.21 9.14 16.99
N THR A 181 8.63 8.01 17.42
CA THR A 181 9.35 6.72 17.55
C THR A 181 8.71 5.62 16.71
N VAL A 182 9.47 4.56 16.48
CA VAL A 182 8.96 3.27 15.98
C VAL A 182 9.36 2.16 16.95
N GLN A 183 8.59 1.08 16.97
CA GLN A 183 8.84 -0.05 17.86
C GLN A 183 8.66 -1.37 17.11
N LEU A 184 9.51 -2.34 17.46
CA LEU A 184 9.47 -3.69 16.91
C LEU A 184 8.99 -4.70 17.94
N PHE A 185 8.33 -5.74 17.46
CA PHE A 185 7.90 -6.88 18.24
C PHE A 185 8.24 -8.20 17.52
N ASP A 186 8.59 -9.21 18.32
CA ASP A 186 8.60 -10.61 17.91
C ASP A 186 7.17 -11.14 17.97
N ILE A 187 6.71 -11.77 16.90
CA ILE A 187 5.45 -12.50 16.83
C ILE A 187 5.73 -13.95 17.21
N ASN A 188 4.97 -14.50 18.17
CA ASN A 188 5.03 -15.94 18.42
C ASN A 188 4.37 -16.70 17.26
N PRO A 189 5.10 -17.51 16.48
CA PRO A 189 4.56 -18.15 15.27
C PRO A 189 3.50 -19.22 15.57
N LYS A 190 3.38 -19.69 16.82
CA LYS A 190 2.35 -20.65 17.26
C LYS A 190 1.13 -19.98 17.86
N MET A 191 1.27 -18.74 18.33
CA MET A 191 0.18 -17.96 18.90
C MET A 191 0.40 -16.50 18.51
N PRO A 192 0.04 -16.10 17.27
CA PRO A 192 0.38 -14.78 16.74
C PRO A 192 -0.15 -13.60 17.57
N THR A 193 -1.19 -13.80 18.39
CA THR A 193 -1.66 -12.79 19.36
C THR A 193 -0.69 -12.52 20.51
N ASN A 194 0.31 -13.38 20.72
CA ASN A 194 1.37 -13.18 21.71
C ASN A 194 2.60 -12.54 21.05
N ILE A 195 2.73 -11.24 21.24
CA ILE A 195 3.85 -10.45 20.73
C ILE A 195 4.77 -10.00 21.87
N THR A 196 6.07 -9.94 21.65
CA THR A 196 7.06 -9.49 22.64
C THR A 196 7.86 -8.31 22.11
N ALA A 197 7.91 -7.22 22.86
CA ALA A 197 8.64 -6.02 22.45
C ALA A 197 10.14 -6.33 22.30
N ILE A 198 10.73 -5.88 21.20
CA ILE A 198 12.17 -5.94 20.95
C ILE A 198 12.77 -4.61 21.39
N GLY A 199 13.39 -4.60 22.56
CA GLY A 199 13.98 -3.39 23.11
C GLY A 199 12.96 -2.28 23.42
N LYS A 200 13.45 -1.04 23.46
CA LYS A 200 12.64 0.17 23.68
C LYS A 200 12.36 0.86 22.34
N PRO A 201 11.33 1.74 22.28
CA PRO A 201 11.05 2.50 21.05
C PRO A 201 12.25 3.32 20.64
N VAL A 202 12.54 3.28 19.34
CA VAL A 202 13.68 3.98 18.75
C VAL A 202 13.21 5.23 18.03
N PRO A 203 13.97 6.35 18.07
CA PRO A 203 13.65 7.52 17.28
C PRO A 203 13.50 7.17 15.81
N SER A 204 12.40 7.62 15.20
CA SER A 204 12.09 7.42 13.78
C SER A 204 13.02 8.20 12.84
N GLY A 205 13.76 9.18 13.37
CA GLY A 205 14.63 10.06 12.60
C GLY A 205 13.93 11.30 12.02
N GLY A 206 12.63 11.46 12.21
CA GLY A 206 11.86 12.63 11.77
C GLY A 206 10.69 12.95 12.70
N ASP A 207 9.76 13.78 12.22
CA ASP A 207 8.53 14.10 12.96
C ASP A 207 7.38 13.22 12.46
N PHE A 208 6.48 12.82 13.35
CA PHE A 208 5.24 12.10 13.04
C PHE A 208 5.46 10.94 12.05
N PRO A 209 6.09 9.83 12.47
CA PRO A 209 6.18 8.63 11.64
C PRO A 209 4.77 8.15 11.27
N GLN A 210 4.54 7.92 9.98
CA GLN A 210 3.21 7.69 9.39
C GLN A 210 3.08 6.34 8.67
N SER A 211 4.19 5.82 8.13
CA SER A 211 4.19 4.61 7.31
C SER A 211 5.49 3.84 7.50
N ILE A 212 5.40 2.52 7.39
CA ILE A 212 6.52 1.60 7.45
C ILE A 212 6.53 0.74 6.17
N ALA A 213 7.70 0.31 5.73
CA ALA A 213 7.84 -0.75 4.74
C ALA A 213 9.02 -1.67 5.06
N TRP A 214 8.87 -2.98 4.78
CA TRP A 214 9.86 -4.02 5.01
C TRP A 214 10.36 -4.66 3.73
N ASN A 215 11.67 -4.78 3.53
CA ASN A 215 12.15 -5.65 2.45
C ASN A 215 11.71 -7.11 2.70
N ASN A 216 11.67 -7.92 1.64
CA ASN A 216 11.19 -9.31 1.73
C ASN A 216 11.87 -10.12 2.84
N ALA A 217 13.19 -9.98 3.01
CA ALA A 217 13.94 -10.66 4.06
C ALA A 217 13.58 -10.21 5.49
N GLY A 218 12.90 -9.08 5.67
CA GLY A 218 12.62 -8.50 6.98
C GLY A 218 13.85 -7.93 7.68
N ASP A 219 14.94 -7.76 6.94
CA ASP A 219 16.21 -7.28 7.46
C ASP A 219 16.39 -5.77 7.35
N LYS A 220 15.46 -5.11 6.65
CA LYS A 220 15.41 -3.66 6.48
C LYS A 220 14.01 -3.18 6.62
N MET A 221 13.89 -2.13 7.40
CA MET A 221 12.64 -1.43 7.61
C MET A 221 12.86 0.04 7.30
N CYS A 222 11.95 0.64 6.55
CA CYS A 222 11.93 2.06 6.27
C CYS A 222 10.72 2.70 6.90
N VAL A 223 10.91 3.90 7.45
CA VAL A 223 9.91 4.69 8.13
C VAL A 223 9.79 6.00 7.38
N LEU A 224 8.56 6.33 7.04
CA LEU A 224 8.22 7.64 6.51
C LEU A 224 7.82 8.56 7.64
N ASN A 225 8.47 9.71 7.70
CA ASN A 225 8.21 10.77 8.64
C ASN A 225 7.56 11.97 7.94
N GLY A 226 6.52 12.53 8.55
CA GLY A 226 5.86 13.76 8.13
C GLY A 226 6.39 15.01 8.85
N GLY A 227 5.51 15.99 9.05
CA GLY A 227 5.83 17.20 9.82
C GLY A 227 6.89 18.11 9.18
N LEU A 228 7.59 18.88 10.02
CA LEU A 228 8.62 19.82 9.57
C LEU A 228 9.94 19.10 9.25
N LYS A 229 10.24 18.01 9.97
CA LYS A 229 11.36 17.11 9.69
C LYS A 229 10.91 15.86 8.93
N SER A 230 10.23 16.09 7.81
CA SER A 230 9.77 15.02 6.93
C SER A 230 10.94 14.35 6.20
N ASN A 231 11.03 13.02 6.25
CA ASN A 231 12.05 12.23 5.57
C ASN A 231 11.64 10.76 5.42
N VAL A 232 12.46 9.97 4.72
CA VAL A 232 12.42 8.51 4.81
C VAL A 232 13.69 8.07 5.53
N GLN A 233 13.52 7.41 6.68
CA GLN A 233 14.62 6.86 7.47
C GLN A 233 14.54 5.35 7.47
N CYS A 234 15.65 4.67 7.17
CA CYS A 234 15.68 3.21 7.17
C CYS A 234 16.64 2.64 8.21
N PHE A 235 16.30 1.45 8.66
CA PHE A 235 16.89 0.72 9.77
C PHE A 235 17.32 -0.65 9.27
N LEU A 236 18.45 -1.13 9.79
CA LEU A 236 18.86 -2.52 9.64
C LEU A 236 18.25 -3.32 10.79
N VAL A 237 17.59 -4.42 10.46
CA VAL A 237 16.87 -5.28 11.40
C VAL A 237 17.58 -6.63 11.59
N ASP A 238 18.16 -7.27 10.55
CA ASP A 238 19.28 -8.28 10.61
C ASP A 238 19.59 -8.88 9.20
N SER A 239 20.81 -8.74 8.63
CA SER A 239 21.11 -8.57 7.18
C SER A 239 20.86 -9.67 6.10
N LYS A 240 20.54 -9.16 4.87
CA LYS A 240 20.89 -9.46 3.45
C LYS A 240 19.72 -9.88 2.54
N ASP A 241 19.04 -8.89 1.91
CA ASP A 241 18.39 -9.00 0.59
C ASP A 241 18.11 -7.63 -0.09
N GLN A 242 17.88 -7.67 -1.41
CA GLN A 242 17.68 -6.55 -2.33
C GLN A 242 16.21 -6.09 -2.43
N GLY A 243 16.00 -4.81 -2.77
CA GLY A 243 14.71 -4.18 -3.06
C GLY A 243 14.90 -2.73 -3.51
N GLY A 244 13.85 -1.92 -3.46
CA GLY A 244 13.92 -0.46 -3.59
C GLY A 244 12.78 0.15 -2.80
N ILE A 245 12.86 1.41 -2.43
CA ILE A 245 11.85 2.11 -1.64
C ILE A 245 11.12 3.07 -2.55
N ILE A 246 9.80 2.95 -2.62
CA ILE A 246 8.90 3.88 -3.31
C ILE A 246 8.26 4.74 -2.22
N ALA A 247 8.51 6.04 -2.18
CA ALA A 247 7.67 6.96 -1.42
C ALA A 247 6.78 7.75 -2.38
N VAL A 248 5.53 7.96 -2.00
CA VAL A 248 4.56 8.73 -2.76
C VAL A 248 4.16 9.94 -1.95
N ALA A 249 4.43 11.13 -2.45
CA ALA A 249 4.01 12.38 -1.82
C ALA A 249 2.80 12.95 -2.55
N LYS A 250 1.79 13.36 -1.79
CA LYS A 250 0.65 14.11 -2.31
C LYS A 250 1.08 15.50 -2.77
N GLY A 251 0.41 16.00 -3.81
CA GLY A 251 0.50 17.41 -4.19
C GLY A 251 -0.25 18.30 -3.21
N LEU A 252 -0.15 19.61 -3.40
CA LEU A 252 -0.97 20.58 -2.67
C LEU A 252 -2.35 20.66 -3.33
N PRO A 253 -3.45 20.26 -2.67
CA PRO A 253 -4.77 20.25 -3.30
C PRO A 253 -5.22 21.60 -3.86
N THR A 254 -4.72 22.70 -3.28
CA THR A 254 -5.02 24.08 -3.69
C THR A 254 -4.13 24.60 -4.81
N ASP A 255 -3.09 23.86 -5.20
CA ASP A 255 -2.07 24.30 -6.15
C ASP A 255 -1.41 23.10 -6.85
N LEU A 256 -2.22 22.22 -7.45
CA LEU A 256 -1.71 21.01 -8.11
C LEU A 256 -0.91 21.32 -9.37
N GLU A 257 -1.12 22.48 -9.99
CA GLU A 257 -0.37 22.93 -11.17
C GLU A 257 1.10 23.19 -10.82
N ASN A 258 1.36 23.90 -9.71
CA ASN A 258 2.74 24.23 -9.30
C ASN A 258 3.33 23.24 -8.29
N SER A 259 2.48 22.50 -7.58
CA SER A 259 2.86 21.52 -6.55
C SER A 259 2.11 20.19 -6.74
N PRO A 260 2.29 19.49 -7.87
CA PRO A 260 1.70 18.18 -8.08
C PRO A 260 2.32 17.16 -7.13
N GLY A 261 1.62 16.04 -6.93
CA GLY A 261 2.17 14.88 -6.25
C GLY A 261 3.34 14.28 -7.02
N TYR A 262 4.11 13.43 -6.37
CA TYR A 262 5.23 12.74 -7.00
C TYR A 262 5.49 11.39 -6.35
N ILE A 263 6.12 10.50 -7.11
CA ILE A 263 6.73 9.29 -6.56
C ILE A 263 8.25 9.47 -6.54
N ARG A 264 8.88 8.95 -5.50
CA ARG A 264 10.33 8.80 -5.39
C ARG A 264 10.67 7.35 -5.21
N VAL A 265 11.55 6.83 -6.05
CA VAL A 265 12.05 5.47 -5.98
C VAL A 265 13.54 5.52 -5.65
N TRP A 266 13.91 5.08 -4.45
CA TRP A 266 15.30 4.87 -4.09
C TRP A 266 15.68 3.41 -4.34
N LEU A 267 16.73 3.18 -5.12
CA LEU A 267 17.28 1.84 -5.27
C LEU A 267 18.00 1.43 -3.99
N LEU A 268 17.90 0.15 -3.63
CA LEU A 268 18.68 -0.44 -2.56
C LEU A 268 19.88 -1.16 -3.18
N ALA A 269 21.09 -0.82 -2.73
CA ALA A 269 22.32 -1.52 -3.11
C ALA A 269 22.41 -2.90 -2.42
N ASP A 270 23.35 -3.75 -2.85
CA ASP A 270 23.54 -5.12 -2.34
C ASP A 270 23.94 -5.19 -0.86
N ASN A 271 24.66 -4.18 -0.39
CA ASN A 271 24.96 -4.01 1.03
C ASN A 271 23.77 -3.42 1.81
N GLY A 272 22.68 -3.14 1.09
CA GLY A 272 21.45 -2.65 1.64
C GLY A 272 21.47 -1.18 2.04
N THR A 273 22.40 -0.42 1.48
CA THR A 273 22.41 1.05 1.50
C THR A 273 21.42 1.56 0.48
N ILE A 274 20.70 2.62 0.82
CA ILE A 274 19.76 3.27 -0.08
C ILE A 274 20.53 4.27 -0.94
N ALA A 275 20.22 4.33 -2.23
CA ALA A 275 20.79 5.34 -3.11
C ALA A 275 20.58 6.74 -2.50
N GLU A 276 21.61 7.60 -2.49
CA GLU A 276 21.44 8.96 -1.95
C GLU A 276 20.44 9.78 -2.77
N THR A 277 20.38 9.53 -4.09
CA THR A 277 19.49 10.22 -5.01
C THR A 277 18.36 9.28 -5.45
N PRO A 278 17.08 9.63 -5.20
CA PRO A 278 15.95 8.89 -5.74
C PRO A 278 15.75 9.19 -7.23
N PHE A 279 15.13 8.25 -7.93
CA PHE A 279 14.37 8.56 -9.13
C PHE A 279 13.08 9.25 -8.70
N GLN A 280 12.93 10.53 -8.99
CA GLN A 280 11.66 11.22 -8.82
C GLN A 280 10.91 11.24 -10.14
N VAL A 281 9.64 10.83 -10.10
CA VAL A 281 8.70 11.05 -11.19
C VAL A 281 7.56 11.88 -10.65
N ASN A 282 7.39 13.06 -11.22
CA ASN A 282 6.23 13.88 -10.90
C ASN A 282 4.99 13.20 -11.47
N SER A 283 3.90 13.24 -10.71
CA SER A 283 2.60 12.89 -11.25
C SER A 283 2.26 13.79 -12.44
N THR A 284 1.45 13.27 -13.34
CA THR A 284 0.94 14.05 -14.48
C THR A 284 -0.32 14.79 -14.04
N ASP A 285 -0.58 15.96 -14.59
CA ASP A 285 -1.76 16.78 -14.27
C ASP A 285 -3.11 16.04 -14.45
N THR A 286 -3.11 14.92 -15.18
CA THR A 286 -4.30 14.09 -15.44
C THR A 286 -4.41 12.82 -14.60
N ALA A 287 -3.38 12.46 -13.82
CA ALA A 287 -3.38 11.23 -13.01
C ALA A 287 -2.29 11.25 -11.92
N GLY A 288 -2.71 10.97 -10.67
CA GLY A 288 -1.79 10.70 -9.57
C GLY A 288 -1.32 11.93 -8.79
N SER A 289 -2.03 13.06 -8.89
CA SER A 289 -1.61 14.30 -8.22
C SER A 289 -1.88 14.30 -6.71
N LEU A 290 -2.78 13.45 -6.22
CA LEU A 290 -3.16 13.32 -4.81
C LEU A 290 -3.17 11.85 -4.38
N ILE A 291 -2.14 11.10 -4.77
CA ILE A 291 -2.02 9.68 -4.44
C ILE A 291 -1.89 9.52 -2.93
N PHE A 292 -2.82 8.78 -2.36
CA PHE A 292 -2.83 8.49 -0.93
C PHE A 292 -2.18 7.16 -0.64
N SER A 293 -2.43 6.13 -1.45
CA SER A 293 -1.97 4.77 -1.20
C SER A 293 -1.37 4.09 -2.42
N LEU A 294 -0.67 2.97 -2.22
CA LEU A 294 -0.27 2.03 -3.25
C LEU A 294 -0.43 0.58 -2.77
N SER A 295 -0.84 -0.28 -3.68
CA SER A 295 -0.89 -1.73 -3.54
C SER A 295 -0.30 -2.37 -4.76
N GLN A 296 0.68 -3.24 -4.55
CA GLN A 296 1.38 -3.91 -5.64
C GLN A 296 0.51 -5.03 -6.22
N LYS A 297 0.41 -5.08 -7.55
CA LYS A 297 -0.04 -6.27 -8.27
C LYS A 297 1.00 -7.37 -8.07
N ALA A 298 0.60 -8.45 -7.43
CA ALA A 298 1.48 -9.56 -7.03
C ALA A 298 2.42 -9.99 -8.17
N GLY A 299 3.71 -10.09 -7.85
CA GLY A 299 4.74 -10.54 -8.79
C GLY A 299 5.06 -9.58 -9.95
N SER A 300 4.67 -8.31 -9.86
CA SER A 300 4.92 -7.33 -10.93
C SER A 300 5.31 -5.97 -10.40
N LEU A 301 5.80 -5.09 -11.27
CA LEU A 301 6.11 -3.70 -10.96
C LEU A 301 4.94 -2.75 -11.25
N VAL A 302 3.71 -3.26 -11.15
CA VAL A 302 2.48 -2.51 -11.37
C VAL A 302 1.80 -2.29 -10.03
N TYR A 303 1.37 -1.07 -9.77
CA TYR A 303 0.74 -0.66 -8.52
C TYR A 303 -0.62 -0.03 -8.81
N VAL A 304 -1.59 -0.29 -7.94
CA VAL A 304 -2.86 0.43 -7.90
C VAL A 304 -2.89 1.24 -6.63
N GLY A 305 -3.20 2.51 -6.73
CA GLY A 305 -3.29 3.43 -5.61
C GLY A 305 -4.63 4.13 -5.54
N ALA A 306 -5.02 4.55 -4.34
CA ALA A 306 -6.03 5.58 -4.18
C ALA A 306 -5.44 6.93 -4.59
N ASP A 307 -6.18 7.72 -5.37
CA ASP A 307 -5.79 9.08 -5.77
C ASP A 307 -7.01 9.98 -5.65
N ALA A 308 -6.95 11.00 -4.80
CA ALA A 308 -8.11 11.86 -4.57
C ALA A 308 -8.51 12.70 -5.80
N THR A 309 -7.67 12.73 -6.85
CA THR A 309 -7.95 13.42 -8.12
C THR A 309 -8.98 12.65 -8.95
N ASN A 310 -8.67 11.40 -9.30
CA ASN A 310 -9.52 10.56 -10.17
C ASN A 310 -10.34 9.51 -9.39
N GLY A 311 -9.99 9.26 -8.13
CA GLY A 311 -10.46 8.15 -7.30
C GLY A 311 -9.38 7.08 -7.14
N GLY A 312 -8.70 6.72 -8.23
CA GLY A 312 -7.54 5.84 -8.18
C GLY A 312 -6.55 6.10 -9.30
N VAL A 313 -5.41 5.42 -9.23
CA VAL A 313 -4.36 5.46 -10.24
C VAL A 313 -3.73 4.08 -10.41
N VAL A 314 -3.36 3.73 -11.64
CA VAL A 314 -2.40 2.65 -11.92
C VAL A 314 -1.04 3.27 -12.20
N ILE A 315 -0.01 2.78 -11.53
CA ILE A 315 1.39 3.16 -11.76
C ILE A 315 2.13 1.92 -12.24
N ASP A 316 2.57 1.94 -13.49
CA ASP A 316 3.35 0.88 -14.10
C ASP A 316 4.83 1.28 -14.13
N LEU A 317 5.63 0.60 -13.31
CA LEU A 317 7.09 0.79 -13.19
C LEU A 317 7.87 -0.31 -13.93
N THR A 318 7.23 -1.09 -14.81
CA THR A 318 7.88 -2.22 -15.51
C THR A 318 9.06 -1.77 -16.38
N ALA A 319 9.01 -0.57 -16.95
CA ALA A 319 10.12 0.04 -17.69
C ALA A 319 11.22 0.65 -16.79
N GLY A 320 11.15 0.40 -15.48
CA GLY A 320 11.97 1.04 -14.45
C GLY A 320 11.38 2.37 -13.98
N PRO A 321 11.90 2.91 -12.86
CA PRO A 321 11.32 4.09 -12.23
C PRO A 321 11.36 5.35 -13.11
N GLY A 322 12.39 5.53 -13.95
CA GLY A 322 12.45 6.66 -14.90
C GLY A 322 11.49 6.56 -16.09
N GLY A 323 10.85 5.41 -16.29
CA GLY A 323 9.87 5.14 -17.34
C GLY A 323 8.47 4.88 -16.81
N ALA A 324 8.15 5.38 -15.61
CA ALA A 324 6.86 5.18 -14.96
C ALA A 324 5.70 5.67 -15.83
N VAL A 325 4.67 4.83 -15.97
CA VAL A 325 3.42 5.19 -16.67
C VAL A 325 2.29 5.30 -15.66
N PHE A 326 1.63 6.45 -15.64
CA PHE A 326 0.46 6.71 -14.80
C PHE A 326 -0.80 6.59 -15.65
N LYS A 327 -1.81 5.88 -15.15
CA LYS A 327 -3.14 5.78 -15.77
C LYS A 327 -4.20 6.10 -14.72
N PRO A 328 -5.09 7.09 -14.97
CA PRO A 328 -6.15 7.39 -14.02
C PRO A 328 -7.15 6.23 -13.94
N ILE A 329 -7.77 6.08 -12.77
CA ILE A 329 -8.94 5.24 -12.56
C ILE A 329 -10.05 6.18 -12.14
N ASP A 330 -10.94 6.52 -13.08
CA ASP A 330 -12.05 7.44 -12.82
C ASP A 330 -13.15 6.72 -12.03
N LEU A 331 -13.15 6.89 -10.71
CA LEU A 331 -14.15 6.30 -9.82
C LEU A 331 -15.32 7.28 -9.59
N PRO A 332 -16.57 6.81 -9.74
CA PRO A 332 -17.72 7.63 -9.44
C PRO A 332 -17.84 7.83 -7.92
N ASN A 333 -18.38 8.99 -7.52
CA ASN A 333 -18.54 9.40 -6.12
C ASN A 333 -17.22 9.57 -5.34
N ASN A 334 -16.11 9.85 -6.03
CA ASN A 334 -14.82 10.14 -5.41
C ASN A 334 -14.93 11.34 -4.44
N LYS A 335 -14.92 11.06 -3.13
CA LYS A 335 -14.93 12.08 -2.08
C LYS A 335 -13.74 11.97 -1.13
N GLY A 336 -13.31 10.76 -0.82
CA GLY A 336 -12.23 10.51 0.12
C GLY A 336 -11.54 9.18 -0.14
N ASN A 337 -11.19 8.91 -1.41
CA ASN A 337 -10.40 7.73 -1.75
C ASN A 337 -9.02 7.81 -1.11
N CYS A 338 -8.74 6.91 -0.19
CA CYS A 338 -7.58 7.03 0.69
C CYS A 338 -6.76 5.75 0.79
N TRP A 339 -7.35 4.56 0.91
CA TRP A 339 -6.56 3.33 1.04
C TRP A 339 -6.82 2.36 -0.09
N SER A 340 -5.83 1.51 -0.36
CA SER A 340 -5.94 0.46 -1.35
C SER A 340 -5.35 -0.85 -0.83
N VAL A 341 -5.90 -1.98 -1.28
CA VAL A 341 -5.36 -3.32 -1.04
C VAL A 341 -5.55 -4.21 -2.27
N HIS A 342 -4.62 -5.14 -2.50
CA HIS A 342 -4.73 -6.13 -3.58
C HIS A 342 -5.20 -7.49 -3.01
N ALA A 343 -6.12 -8.15 -3.72
CA ALA A 343 -6.57 -9.51 -3.44
C ALA A 343 -6.11 -10.46 -4.58
N PRO A 344 -4.93 -11.09 -4.45
CA PRO A 344 -4.29 -11.84 -5.53
C PRO A 344 -5.12 -12.95 -6.19
N LYS A 345 -5.93 -13.73 -5.45
CA LYS A 345 -6.68 -14.84 -6.08
C LYS A 345 -7.84 -14.34 -6.92
N THR A 346 -8.54 -13.31 -6.45
CA THR A 346 -9.57 -12.66 -7.25
C THR A 346 -8.97 -11.84 -8.39
N GLY A 347 -7.74 -11.34 -8.22
CA GLY A 347 -7.10 -10.38 -9.13
C GLY A 347 -7.67 -8.97 -8.99
N SER A 348 -8.48 -8.73 -7.96
CA SER A 348 -9.11 -7.45 -7.68
C SER A 348 -8.24 -6.60 -6.77
N PHE A 349 -8.40 -5.29 -6.88
CA PHE A 349 -7.95 -4.29 -5.91
C PHE A 349 -9.18 -3.64 -5.30
N PHE A 350 -9.09 -3.32 -4.02
CA PHE A 350 -10.12 -2.59 -3.30
C PHE A 350 -9.56 -1.23 -2.93
N ILE A 351 -10.32 -0.17 -3.22
CA ILE A 351 -9.99 1.22 -2.89
C ILE A 351 -11.11 1.76 -2.00
N SER A 352 -10.78 2.17 -0.78
CA SER A 352 -11.76 2.70 0.17
C SER A 352 -11.96 4.19 -0.03
N ASP A 353 -13.22 4.60 -0.08
CA ASP A 353 -13.66 5.99 -0.09
C ASP A 353 -14.35 6.30 1.24
N LEU A 354 -13.56 6.81 2.18
CA LEU A 354 -13.98 7.03 3.56
C LEU A 354 -15.09 8.07 3.67
N LEU A 355 -15.09 9.10 2.81
CA LEU A 355 -16.04 10.22 2.88
C LEU A 355 -17.34 9.99 2.10
N SER A 356 -17.43 8.92 1.32
CA SER A 356 -18.68 8.52 0.64
C SER A 356 -19.22 7.16 1.11
N ASP A 357 -18.57 6.55 2.10
CA ASP A 357 -18.90 5.23 2.63
C ASP A 357 -18.95 4.14 1.54
N LYS A 358 -17.92 4.12 0.69
CA LYS A 358 -17.83 3.15 -0.41
C LYS A 358 -16.52 2.38 -0.39
N ILE A 359 -16.62 1.12 -0.82
CA ILE A 359 -15.47 0.31 -1.20
C ILE A 359 -15.55 0.06 -2.70
N ASN A 360 -14.54 0.50 -3.44
CA ASN A 360 -14.45 0.38 -4.88
C ASN A 360 -13.60 -0.83 -5.24
N GLU A 361 -14.18 -1.83 -5.90
CA GLU A 361 -13.45 -2.98 -6.42
C GLU A 361 -13.09 -2.78 -7.88
N VAL A 362 -11.79 -2.85 -8.20
CA VAL A 362 -11.28 -2.66 -9.55
C VAL A 362 -10.42 -3.85 -9.98
N THR A 363 -10.42 -4.19 -11.25
CA THR A 363 -9.53 -5.21 -11.84
C THR A 363 -8.68 -4.59 -12.93
N LEU A 364 -7.49 -5.17 -13.17
CA LEU A 364 -6.61 -4.76 -14.27
C LEU A 364 -6.68 -5.75 -15.43
N ASP A 365 -6.81 -5.25 -16.66
CA ASP A 365 -6.63 -6.07 -17.86
C ASP A 365 -5.15 -6.41 -18.12
N LYS A 366 -4.87 -7.15 -19.19
CA LYS A 366 -3.50 -7.51 -19.60
C LYS A 366 -2.59 -6.32 -19.95
N ASN A 367 -3.18 -5.17 -20.25
CA ASN A 367 -2.50 -3.93 -20.57
C ASN A 367 -2.46 -2.98 -19.36
N ASN A 368 -2.83 -3.45 -18.17
CA ASN A 368 -2.94 -2.67 -16.94
C ASN A 368 -3.94 -1.51 -17.03
N ASN A 369 -4.99 -1.64 -17.85
CA ASN A 369 -6.13 -0.72 -17.79
C ASN A 369 -7.08 -1.20 -16.68
N ALA A 370 -7.49 -0.27 -15.82
CA ALA A 370 -8.40 -0.57 -14.73
C ALA A 370 -9.86 -0.58 -15.20
N THR A 371 -10.67 -1.42 -14.57
CA THR A 371 -12.13 -1.44 -14.72
C THR A 371 -12.76 -1.55 -13.35
N LEU A 372 -13.70 -0.65 -13.04
CA LEU A 372 -14.55 -0.77 -11.87
C LEU A 372 -15.46 -1.99 -12.01
N VAL A 373 -15.30 -2.96 -11.11
CA VAL A 373 -16.09 -4.18 -11.07
C VAL A 373 -17.37 -3.95 -10.26
N ARG A 374 -17.23 -3.36 -9.07
CA ARG A 374 -18.34 -3.13 -8.14
C ARG A 374 -18.04 -2.02 -7.14
N GLN A 375 -19.06 -1.31 -6.71
CA GLN A 375 -19.02 -0.49 -5.51
C GLN A 375 -19.86 -1.17 -4.41
N TYR A 376 -19.30 -1.28 -3.21
CA TYR A 376 -20.00 -1.78 -2.03
C TYR A 376 -20.32 -0.59 -1.12
N ASP A 377 -21.60 -0.41 -0.80
CA ASP A 377 -22.06 0.64 0.12
C ASP A 377 -21.93 0.15 1.57
N VAL A 378 -21.30 0.98 2.40
CA VAL A 378 -21.03 0.72 3.83
C VAL A 378 -21.41 1.95 4.68
N PRO A 379 -22.67 2.42 4.60
CA PRO A 379 -23.08 3.74 5.10
C PRO A 379 -22.78 3.92 6.59
N GLY A 380 -22.11 5.02 6.93
CA GLY A 380 -21.70 5.37 8.28
C GLY A 380 -20.56 4.54 8.86
N LEU A 381 -20.00 3.58 8.12
CA LEU A 381 -18.93 2.71 8.64
C LEU A 381 -17.53 3.32 8.44
N GLY A 382 -17.35 4.27 7.53
CA GLY A 382 -16.05 4.92 7.30
C GLY A 382 -14.94 3.93 6.92
N PRO A 383 -15.02 3.31 5.71
CA PRO A 383 -14.03 2.33 5.28
C PRO A 383 -12.65 2.98 5.14
N ASN A 384 -11.66 2.39 5.81
CA ASN A 384 -10.30 2.91 5.88
C ASN A 384 -9.31 1.88 5.32
N GLU A 385 -8.27 1.53 6.08
CA GLU A 385 -7.19 0.64 5.70
C GLU A 385 -7.63 -0.82 5.73
N ALA A 386 -7.09 -1.62 4.80
CA ALA A 386 -7.42 -3.02 4.69
C ALA A 386 -6.20 -3.90 4.44
N VAL A 387 -6.30 -5.15 4.87
CA VAL A 387 -5.37 -6.23 4.54
C VAL A 387 -6.15 -7.41 3.98
N VAL A 388 -5.54 -8.12 3.02
CA VAL A 388 -6.09 -9.37 2.48
C VAL A 388 -5.26 -10.53 3.00
N ALA A 389 -5.92 -11.57 3.50
CA ALA A 389 -5.30 -12.81 3.93
C ALA A 389 -5.93 -14.00 3.21
N GLU A 390 -5.11 -14.99 2.86
CA GLU A 390 -5.59 -16.29 2.44
C GLU A 390 -5.62 -17.23 3.65
N ILE A 391 -6.80 -17.79 3.92
CA ILE A 391 -7.07 -18.69 5.04
C ILE A 391 -7.67 -19.96 4.48
N GLN A 392 -6.93 -21.06 4.60
CA GLN A 392 -7.33 -22.38 4.08
C GLN A 392 -7.80 -22.36 2.62
N GLY A 393 -7.14 -21.57 1.76
CA GLY A 393 -7.49 -21.47 0.35
C GLY A 393 -8.56 -20.43 0.02
N GLN A 394 -9.21 -19.80 1.00
CA GLN A 394 -10.18 -18.73 0.82
C GLN A 394 -9.53 -17.36 1.11
N GLU A 395 -9.72 -16.38 0.25
CA GLU A 395 -9.30 -15.00 0.55
C GLU A 395 -10.36 -14.27 1.39
N PHE A 396 -9.88 -13.54 2.39
CA PHE A 396 -10.65 -12.62 3.19
C PHE A 396 -10.01 -11.24 3.16
N MET A 397 -10.82 -10.19 3.04
CA MET A 397 -10.41 -8.81 3.26
C MET A 397 -10.86 -8.37 4.65
N TYR A 398 -9.92 -7.90 5.45
CA TYR A 398 -10.16 -7.26 6.75
C TYR A 398 -9.96 -5.77 6.57
N MET A 399 -10.97 -4.98 6.87
CA MET A 399 -10.91 -3.53 6.71
C MET A 399 -11.34 -2.84 7.99
N LEU A 400 -10.54 -1.87 8.41
CA LEU A 400 -10.87 -0.97 9.49
C LEU A 400 -12.03 -0.06 9.04
N MET A 401 -13.10 -0.06 9.83
CA MET A 401 -14.31 0.76 9.66
C MET A 401 -14.28 1.81 10.77
N GLU A 402 -13.52 2.88 10.55
CA GLU A 402 -13.18 3.86 11.59
C GLU A 402 -14.41 4.51 12.20
N GLY A 403 -15.37 4.93 11.36
CA GLY A 403 -16.60 5.61 11.81
C GLY A 403 -17.54 4.74 12.63
N ALA A 404 -17.25 3.44 12.74
CA ALA A 404 -18.00 2.51 13.57
C ALA A 404 -17.11 1.73 14.55
N GLU A 405 -15.85 2.16 14.75
CA GLU A 405 -14.86 1.51 15.62
C GLU A 405 -14.83 -0.02 15.46
N SER A 406 -14.91 -0.47 14.20
CA SER A 406 -15.12 -1.87 13.89
C SER A 406 -14.16 -2.39 12.82
N ILE A 407 -14.07 -3.71 12.73
CA ILE A 407 -13.41 -4.41 11.64
C ILE A 407 -14.49 -5.12 10.83
N GLY A 408 -14.60 -4.76 9.56
CA GLY A 408 -15.39 -5.54 8.62
C GLY A 408 -14.53 -6.67 8.02
N VAL A 409 -15.11 -7.86 7.91
CA VAL A 409 -14.50 -9.04 7.31
C VAL A 409 -15.32 -9.45 6.10
N TRP A 410 -14.71 -9.40 4.93
CA TRP A 410 -15.33 -9.84 3.68
C TRP A 410 -14.69 -11.13 3.19
N ARG A 411 -15.51 -12.16 2.96
CA ARG A 411 -15.08 -13.31 2.17
C ARG A 411 -15.09 -12.93 0.69
N LEU A 412 -14.01 -13.22 -0.02
CA LEU A 412 -13.84 -12.86 -1.43
C LEU A 412 -14.11 -14.07 -2.33
N ASP A 413 -15.34 -14.21 -2.83
CA ASP A 413 -15.76 -15.38 -3.64
C ASP A 413 -15.48 -15.21 -5.16
N GLY A 414 -14.65 -14.22 -5.52
CA GLY A 414 -14.32 -13.82 -6.89
C GLY A 414 -14.66 -12.35 -7.19
N PRO A 415 -14.29 -11.84 -8.38
CA PRO A 415 -14.55 -10.45 -8.75
C PRO A 415 -16.02 -10.07 -8.64
N GLY A 416 -16.32 -8.99 -7.91
CA GLY A 416 -17.68 -8.49 -7.70
C GLY A 416 -18.53 -9.31 -6.72
N LYS A 417 -17.93 -10.31 -6.05
CA LYS A 417 -18.61 -11.28 -5.19
C LYS A 417 -18.09 -11.24 -3.75
N ALA A 418 -17.60 -10.10 -3.27
CA ALA A 418 -17.28 -9.96 -1.86
C ALA A 418 -18.55 -10.05 -1.00
N VAL A 419 -18.47 -10.80 0.10
CA VAL A 419 -19.57 -11.01 1.05
C VAL A 419 -19.10 -10.60 2.43
N LEU A 420 -19.75 -9.60 3.04
CA LEU A 420 -19.51 -9.23 4.43
C LEU A 420 -19.94 -10.39 5.34
N THR A 421 -18.99 -11.06 5.96
CA THR A 421 -19.21 -12.21 6.85
C THR A 421 -19.21 -11.83 8.32
N GLN A 422 -18.55 -10.73 8.68
CA GLN A 422 -18.53 -10.21 10.04
C GLN A 422 -18.37 -8.68 10.01
N LEU A 423 -19.11 -7.99 10.86
CA LEU A 423 -18.84 -6.61 11.25
C LEU A 423 -18.63 -6.65 12.77
N TRP A 424 -17.39 -6.46 13.19
CA TRP A 424 -16.99 -6.66 14.58
C TRP A 424 -16.64 -5.32 15.23
N ASP A 425 -17.50 -4.87 16.14
CA ASP A 425 -17.22 -3.77 17.06
C ASP A 425 -16.02 -4.16 17.92
N VAL A 426 -14.88 -3.53 17.65
CA VAL A 426 -13.60 -3.85 18.27
C VAL A 426 -13.35 -3.02 19.52
N ALA A 427 -14.07 -1.91 19.71
CA ALA A 427 -13.98 -1.09 20.92
C ALA A 427 -14.35 -1.91 22.15
N VAL A 428 -15.48 -2.63 22.11
CA VAL A 428 -15.97 -3.46 23.23
C VAL A 428 -14.92 -4.46 23.77
N PRO A 429 -14.35 -5.38 22.96
CA PRO A 429 -13.34 -6.30 23.45
C PRO A 429 -12.04 -5.61 23.89
N VAL A 430 -11.67 -4.48 23.29
CA VAL A 430 -10.46 -3.74 23.69
C VAL A 430 -10.63 -3.06 25.04
N GLU A 431 -11.82 -2.52 25.34
CA GLU A 431 -12.13 -1.92 26.65
C GLU A 431 -11.99 -2.92 27.81
N PHE A 432 -12.31 -4.21 27.59
CA PHE A 432 -12.08 -5.26 28.59
C PHE A 432 -10.59 -5.48 28.93
N THR A 433 -9.67 -4.97 28.11
CA THR A 433 -8.22 -4.96 28.40
C THR A 433 -7.78 -3.74 29.21
N GLY A 434 -8.69 -2.79 29.48
CA GLY A 434 -8.40 -1.52 30.15
C GLY A 434 -7.89 -0.43 29.21
N VAL A 435 -8.04 -0.60 27.90
CA VAL A 435 -7.60 0.33 26.85
C VAL A 435 -8.82 0.87 26.11
N THR A 436 -8.81 2.16 25.78
CA THR A 436 -9.87 2.80 24.98
C THR A 436 -9.46 2.91 23.51
N VAL A 437 -10.44 2.80 22.63
CA VAL A 437 -10.33 3.09 21.20
C VAL A 437 -11.11 4.38 20.92
N ASP A 438 -10.69 5.13 19.91
CA ASP A 438 -11.37 6.35 19.47
C ASP A 438 -11.44 6.30 17.93
N GLU A 439 -12.64 6.49 17.38
CA GLU A 439 -12.93 6.51 15.94
C GLU A 439 -12.03 7.45 15.13
N LEU A 440 -11.53 8.53 15.74
CA LEU A 440 -10.66 9.51 15.09
C LEU A 440 -9.18 9.16 15.18
N LEU A 441 -8.81 8.14 15.97
CA LEU A 441 -7.42 7.81 16.26
C LEU A 441 -7.02 6.42 15.76
N ILE A 442 -7.88 5.39 15.92
CA ILE A 442 -7.57 4.01 15.52
C ILE A 442 -6.98 3.96 14.11
N SER A 443 -5.85 3.27 13.93
CA SER A 443 -5.07 3.39 12.70
C SER A 443 -4.34 2.09 12.36
N GLY A 444 -4.15 1.85 11.06
CA GLY A 444 -3.38 0.71 10.57
C GLY A 444 -4.10 -0.61 10.68
N ILE A 445 -3.87 -1.51 9.73
CA ILE A 445 -4.21 -2.91 9.92
C ILE A 445 -3.23 -3.79 9.13
N HIS A 446 -2.75 -4.85 9.77
CA HIS A 446 -1.94 -5.85 9.09
C HIS A 446 -2.23 -7.25 9.65
N PHE A 447 -1.86 -8.27 8.89
CA PHE A 447 -2.07 -9.68 9.25
C PHE A 447 -0.75 -10.45 9.38
N CYS A 448 -0.74 -11.42 10.29
CA CYS A 448 0.24 -12.53 10.32
C CYS A 448 -0.52 -13.85 10.42
N ASN A 449 -0.15 -14.82 9.58
CA ASN A 449 -0.61 -16.20 9.74
C ASN A 449 0.15 -16.89 10.88
N GLN A 450 -0.45 -17.93 11.42
CA GLN A 450 0.22 -18.92 12.23
C GLN A 450 1.00 -19.83 11.27
N ASP A 451 2.31 -19.83 11.38
CA ASP A 451 3.13 -20.77 10.62
C ASP A 451 2.87 -22.19 11.15
N HIS A 452 2.18 -23.01 10.36
CA HIS A 452 2.29 -24.48 10.49
C HIS A 452 3.66 -24.90 9.99
N TRP A 453 4.72 -24.56 10.74
CA TRP A 453 6.09 -24.90 10.39
C TRP A 453 6.33 -26.40 10.52
N ASP A 454 6.09 -27.16 9.45
CA ASP A 454 6.87 -28.36 9.15
C ASP A 454 8.22 -27.87 8.60
N ALA A 455 9.30 -28.27 9.27
CA ALA A 455 10.66 -27.76 9.08
C ALA A 455 11.33 -28.08 7.72
N ASP A 456 10.56 -28.38 6.67
CA ASP A 456 11.08 -28.84 5.37
C ASP A 456 11.10 -27.75 4.27
N VAL A 457 10.49 -26.57 4.50
CA VAL A 457 10.39 -25.53 3.45
C VAL A 457 11.67 -24.69 3.28
N ARG A 458 12.70 -24.88 4.14
CA ARG A 458 14.06 -24.39 3.82
C ARG A 458 14.77 -25.22 2.73
N ARG A 459 14.15 -26.25 2.16
CA ARG A 459 14.74 -27.13 1.13
C ARG A 459 14.10 -27.11 -0.25
N THR A 460 13.18 -26.21 -0.54
CA THR A 460 12.75 -25.95 -1.93
C THR A 460 13.43 -24.72 -2.52
N GLN A 461 14.76 -24.65 -2.39
CA GLN A 461 15.54 -24.37 -3.59
C GLN A 461 15.36 -25.59 -4.48
N VAL A 462 14.71 -25.43 -5.63
CA VAL A 462 14.62 -26.49 -6.64
C VAL A 462 16.03 -26.96 -6.94
N GLY A 463 16.37 -28.13 -6.41
CA GLY A 463 17.57 -28.85 -6.76
C GLY A 463 17.48 -29.23 -8.22
N VAL A 464 18.20 -28.51 -9.08
CA VAL A 464 18.71 -29.11 -10.31
C VAL A 464 19.91 -29.96 -9.87
N SER A 465 19.61 -31.16 -9.37
CA SER A 465 20.62 -32.18 -9.12
C SER A 465 21.03 -32.77 -10.46
N GLY A 466 22.23 -32.43 -10.92
CA GLY A 466 22.92 -33.23 -11.93
C GLY A 466 23.84 -32.42 -12.82
N PHE A 467 25.05 -32.12 -12.36
CA PHE A 467 26.28 -32.33 -13.15
C PHE A 467 27.50 -32.38 -12.21
N LYS A 468 28.41 -33.29 -12.51
CA LYS A 468 29.54 -33.75 -11.68
C LYS A 468 30.57 -32.65 -11.35
N GLN A 469 31.16 -32.77 -10.16
CA GLN A 469 32.30 -32.01 -9.63
C GLN A 469 33.54 -31.99 -10.54
N SER A 470 34.27 -30.86 -10.53
CA SER A 470 35.74 -30.73 -10.27
C SER A 470 36.18 -29.24 -10.32
N PRO A 471 37.36 -28.80 -9.82
CA PRO A 471 37.56 -28.07 -8.55
C PRO A 471 38.06 -26.59 -8.71
N PRO A 472 38.25 -25.82 -7.62
CA PRO A 472 38.25 -24.36 -7.64
C PRO A 472 39.63 -23.72 -7.81
N ARG A 473 39.70 -22.57 -8.47
CA ARG A 473 40.80 -21.59 -8.32
C ARG A 473 40.30 -20.16 -8.52
N GLY A 474 40.78 -19.27 -7.66
CA GLY A 474 41.02 -17.87 -8.02
C GLY A 474 40.27 -16.83 -7.21
N GLN A 475 40.90 -16.39 -6.11
CA GLN A 475 40.63 -15.11 -5.43
C GLN A 475 40.69 -13.93 -6.41
N VAL A 476 39.80 -12.94 -6.24
CA VAL A 476 40.04 -11.51 -6.61
C VAL A 476 39.25 -10.66 -5.58
N MET A 477 39.86 -10.14 -4.51
CA MET A 477 40.62 -8.87 -4.43
C MET A 477 39.84 -7.66 -4.95
N ALA A 478 39.14 -6.99 -4.04
CA ALA A 478 38.59 -5.65 -4.21
C ALA A 478 39.68 -4.68 -4.68
N LYS A 479 39.37 -3.83 -5.67
CA LYS A 479 40.23 -2.70 -6.03
C LYS A 479 39.40 -1.45 -6.30
N TRP A 480 39.76 -0.43 -5.54
CA TRP A 480 39.35 0.95 -5.57
C TRP A 480 39.79 1.64 -6.87
N TRP A 481 39.07 2.70 -7.27
CA TRP A 481 39.64 3.71 -8.17
C TRP A 481 39.49 5.12 -7.60
N SER A 482 40.62 5.83 -7.61
CA SER A 482 40.78 7.22 -7.22
C SER A 482 40.49 8.15 -8.40
N SER A 483 40.21 9.39 -8.04
CA SER A 483 40.19 10.56 -8.91
C SER A 483 41.51 10.72 -9.68
N ASP A 484 41.40 11.46 -10.79
CA ASP A 484 42.47 12.13 -11.53
C ASP A 484 42.82 11.45 -12.87
N GLY A 485 42.33 12.06 -13.94
CA GLY A 485 42.54 11.61 -15.31
C GLY A 485 43.92 11.95 -15.86
N GLN A 486 44.41 11.09 -16.76
CA GLN A 486 45.22 11.34 -17.97
C GLN A 486 45.93 10.04 -18.42
N LEU A 487 46.48 10.10 -19.65
CA LEU A 487 47.35 9.16 -20.40
C LEU A 487 46.62 8.39 -21.52
N GLN A 488 46.81 8.66 -22.82
CA GLN A 488 48.02 8.66 -23.69
C GLN A 488 48.69 7.29 -23.89
N GLY A 489 48.77 6.89 -25.17
CA GLY A 489 49.91 6.22 -25.83
C GLY A 489 50.32 4.83 -25.35
N SER A 490 50.04 3.78 -26.12
CA SER A 490 50.98 3.15 -27.07
C SER A 490 51.81 2.02 -26.46
N GLU A 491 51.55 0.78 -26.86
CA GLU A 491 52.49 -0.04 -27.64
C GLU A 491 51.91 -1.43 -27.91
N ALA A 492 51.96 -1.80 -29.19
CA ALA A 492 51.62 -3.10 -29.73
C ALA A 492 52.90 -3.79 -30.20
N SER A 493 53.01 -5.10 -29.97
CA SER A 493 53.62 -6.12 -30.87
C SER A 493 53.81 -7.42 -30.08
N SER A 494 53.21 -8.54 -30.47
CA SER A 494 53.56 -9.39 -31.62
C SER A 494 52.39 -10.39 -31.88
N VAL A 495 51.79 -10.47 -33.09
CA VAL A 495 52.18 -11.28 -34.30
C VAL A 495 52.04 -12.79 -34.02
N ARG A 496 51.39 -13.69 -34.78
CA ARG A 496 50.65 -13.83 -36.08
C ARG A 496 50.02 -15.26 -35.99
N GLU A 497 48.85 -15.58 -36.52
CA GLU A 497 48.52 -16.09 -37.89
C GLU A 497 47.00 -16.33 -37.86
N LEU A 498 46.19 -15.82 -38.79
CA LEU A 498 45.89 -16.46 -40.08
C LEU A 498 45.14 -15.44 -40.97
N LEU A 499 45.42 -15.53 -42.27
CA LEU A 499 45.02 -14.63 -43.34
C LEU A 499 43.53 -14.77 -43.75
N GLU A 500 42.88 -13.61 -43.91
CA GLU A 500 41.80 -13.20 -44.84
C GLU A 500 41.86 -13.84 -46.26
N PRO A 501 40.84 -13.75 -47.18
CA PRO A 501 39.95 -12.57 -47.35
C PRO A 501 38.50 -12.79 -47.86
N SER A 502 37.64 -11.77 -47.70
CA SER A 502 37.14 -10.91 -48.82
C SER A 502 35.83 -10.15 -48.55
N LEU A 503 35.91 -8.85 -48.86
CA LEU A 503 34.94 -7.75 -48.76
C LEU A 503 33.95 -7.62 -49.95
N ARG A 504 32.98 -6.71 -49.75
CA ARG A 504 32.16 -5.87 -50.69
C ARG A 504 30.72 -6.37 -50.92
N VAL A 505 29.65 -5.56 -51.00
CA VAL A 505 29.41 -4.25 -51.65
C VAL A 505 28.18 -3.54 -51.01
N TRP A 506 28.23 -2.20 -50.90
CA TRP A 506 27.09 -1.28 -50.70
C TRP A 506 26.37 -0.95 -52.03
N ARG A 507 25.02 -0.84 -52.03
CA ARG A 507 24.19 0.21 -52.70
C ARG A 507 22.74 -0.26 -52.94
N ALA A 508 21.77 0.43 -52.33
CA ALA A 508 20.77 1.29 -53.00
C ALA A 508 20.04 2.12 -51.92
#